data_AF-A0A7K3DLZ3-F1
#
_entry.id   AF-A0A7K3DLZ3-F1
#
_cell.length_a   1.000
_cell.length_b   1.000
_cell.length_c   1.000
_cell.angle_alpha   90.00
_cell.angle_beta   90.00
_cell.angle_gamma   90.00
#
_symmetry.space_group_name_H-M   'P 1'
#
loop_
_entity.id
_entity.type
_entity.pdbx_description
1 polymer ?
#
loop_
_entity_poly.entity_id
_entity_poly.type
_entity_poly.pdbx_seq_one_letter_code
_entity_poly.pdbx_strand_id
1 'polypeptide(L)'
;RDATESGDPEPLAAFQRAAAALVRPRLDAWEQRWRDGAHAAAAATGAQLAALRAGDAQHLTGARVLATGPTARGRFGMCGRLDVYPGI
;
A
#
# COMPACT_ATOMS: atom_id res chain seq x y z
N ARG A 1 -12.74 -25.76 -8.34
CA ARG A 1 -12.83 -25.03 -9.63
C ARG A 1 -13.92 -25.68 -10.47
N ASP A 2 -13.71 -26.92 -10.88
CA ASP A 2 -14.62 -27.68 -11.75
C ASP A 2 -16.05 -27.75 -11.21
N ALA A 3 -16.24 -28.02 -9.91
CA ALA A 3 -17.57 -28.04 -9.28
C ALA A 3 -18.29 -26.67 -9.37
N THR A 4 -17.57 -25.57 -9.20
CA THR A 4 -18.14 -24.21 -9.31
C THR A 4 -18.45 -23.86 -10.76
N GLU A 5 -17.62 -24.29 -11.70
CA GLU A 5 -17.86 -24.14 -13.14
C GLU A 5 -19.05 -25.00 -13.61
N SER A 6 -19.32 -26.14 -12.95
CA SER A 6 -20.52 -26.96 -13.16
C SER A 6 -21.74 -26.50 -12.34
N GLY A 7 -21.67 -25.34 -11.67
CA GLY A 7 -22.80 -24.72 -10.98
C GLY A 7 -22.96 -25.06 -9.50
N ASP A 8 -22.05 -25.82 -8.90
CA ASP A 8 -22.00 -26.09 -7.45
C ASP A 8 -21.02 -25.13 -6.74
N PRO A 9 -21.53 -24.11 -6.02
CA PRO A 9 -20.68 -23.15 -5.32
C PRO A 9 -20.17 -23.66 -3.97
N GLU A 10 -20.67 -24.78 -3.44
CA GLU A 10 -20.36 -25.21 -2.07
C GLU A 10 -18.86 -25.39 -1.84
N PRO A 11 -18.11 -26.11 -2.71
CA PRO A 11 -16.70 -26.37 -2.43
C PRO A 11 -15.86 -25.09 -2.36
N LEU A 12 -16.22 -24.06 -3.15
CA LEU A 12 -15.58 -22.76 -3.08
C LEU A 12 -15.92 -22.04 -1.77
N ALA A 13 -17.18 -22.07 -1.35
CA ALA A 13 -17.60 -21.48 -0.08
C ALA A 13 -16.92 -22.18 1.12
N ALA A 14 -16.78 -23.50 1.11
CA ALA A 14 -16.05 -24.25 2.13
C ALA A 14 -14.57 -23.84 2.20
N PHE A 15 -13.92 -23.73 1.05
CA PHE A 15 -12.55 -23.24 0.96
C PHE A 15 -12.40 -21.82 1.52
N GLN A 16 -13.30 -20.91 1.16
CA GLN A 16 -13.29 -19.53 1.66
C GLN A 16 -13.48 -19.47 3.18
N ARG A 17 -14.37 -20.29 3.75
CA ARG A 17 -14.55 -20.40 5.22
C ARG A 17 -13.26 -20.88 5.91
N ALA A 18 -12.59 -21.88 5.33
CA ALA A 18 -11.31 -22.37 5.85
C ALA A 18 -10.22 -21.28 5.79
N ALA A 19 -10.11 -20.58 4.67
CA ALA A 19 -9.17 -19.46 4.52
C ALA A 19 -9.47 -18.34 5.54
N ALA A 20 -10.74 -17.99 5.74
CA ALA A 20 -11.15 -17.02 6.75
C ALA A 20 -10.76 -17.46 8.18
N ALA A 21 -10.93 -18.74 8.50
CA ALA A 21 -10.52 -19.29 9.79
C ALA A 21 -9.01 -19.21 10.01
N LEU A 22 -8.19 -19.41 8.97
CA LEU A 22 -6.73 -19.30 9.05
C LEU A 22 -6.26 -17.87 9.33
N VAL A 23 -6.92 -16.86 8.75
CA VAL A 23 -6.51 -15.46 8.91
C VAL A 23 -7.13 -14.79 10.13
N ARG A 24 -8.24 -15.31 10.67
CA ARG A 24 -8.95 -14.75 11.83
C ARG A 24 -8.07 -14.33 13.01
N PRO A 25 -7.12 -15.15 13.51
CA PRO A 25 -6.27 -14.75 14.65
C PRO A 25 -5.26 -13.64 14.32
N ARG A 26 -5.14 -13.24 13.04
CA ARG A 26 -4.21 -12.19 12.58
C ARG A 26 -4.89 -10.84 12.35
N LEU A 27 -6.22 -10.80 12.39
CA LEU A 27 -6.99 -9.62 11.98
C LEU A 27 -6.68 -8.39 12.84
N ASP A 28 -6.60 -8.54 14.16
CA ASP A 28 -6.27 -7.42 15.06
C ASP A 28 -4.89 -6.81 14.73
N ALA A 29 -3.90 -7.66 14.47
CA ALA A 29 -2.56 -7.21 14.11
C ALA A 29 -2.52 -6.53 12.73
N TRP A 30 -3.33 -7.01 11.78
CA TRP A 30 -3.46 -6.39 10.45
C TRP A 30 -4.17 -5.06 10.54
N GLU A 31 -5.23 -4.99 11.32
CA GLU A 31 -5.98 -3.77 11.57
C GLU A 31 -5.09 -2.72 12.23
N GLN A 32 -4.31 -3.09 13.24
CA GLN A 32 -3.36 -2.18 13.87
C GLN A 32 -2.35 -1.64 12.85
N ARG A 33 -1.73 -2.52 12.04
CA ARG A 33 -0.78 -2.10 10.99
C ARG A 33 -1.42 -1.19 9.95
N TRP A 34 -2.67 -1.46 9.58
CA TRP A 34 -3.40 -0.64 8.64
C TRP A 34 -3.73 0.75 9.24
N ARG A 35 -4.23 0.79 10.48
CA ARG A 35 -4.53 2.01 11.23
C ARG A 35 -3.29 2.90 11.36
N ASP A 36 -2.17 2.31 11.78
CA ASP A 36 -0.91 3.03 12.02
C ASP A 36 -0.18 3.43 10.74
N GLY A 37 -0.44 2.72 9.64
CA GLY A 37 0.20 2.96 8.34
C GLY A 37 -0.71 3.69 7.37
N ALA A 38 -1.29 2.93 6.44
CA ALA A 38 -2.02 3.47 5.30
C ALA A 38 -3.21 4.36 5.70
N HIS A 39 -3.95 3.99 6.74
CA HIS A 39 -5.06 4.80 7.23
C HIS A 39 -4.57 6.13 7.82
N ALA A 40 -3.57 6.11 8.71
CA ALA A 40 -3.00 7.33 9.28
C ALA A 40 -2.50 8.29 8.19
N ALA A 41 -1.81 7.77 7.16
CA ALA A 41 -1.35 8.55 6.02
C ALA A 41 -2.53 9.17 5.24
N ALA A 42 -3.56 8.38 4.91
CA ALA A 42 -4.73 8.87 4.19
C ALA A 42 -5.50 9.93 5.00
N ALA A 43 -5.64 9.74 6.32
CA ALA A 43 -6.28 10.69 7.22
C ALA A 43 -5.49 12.01 7.29
N ALA A 44 -4.16 11.94 7.39
CA ALA A 44 -3.29 13.11 7.37
C ALA A 44 -3.43 13.90 6.06
N THR A 45 -3.46 13.21 4.91
CA THR A 45 -3.72 13.86 3.62
C THR A 45 -5.10 14.53 3.60
N GLY A 46 -6.14 13.88 4.12
CA GLY A 46 -7.47 14.47 4.25
C GLY A 46 -7.46 15.78 5.05
N ALA A 47 -6.77 15.80 6.19
CA ALA A 47 -6.59 16.99 7.01
C ALA A 47 -5.84 18.11 6.28
N GLN A 48 -4.77 17.78 5.56
CA GLN A 48 -4.01 18.74 4.75
C GLN A 48 -4.87 19.34 3.63
N LEU A 49 -5.67 18.53 2.93
CA LEU A 49 -6.59 19.02 1.90
C LEU A 49 -7.66 19.95 2.50
N ALA A 50 -8.16 19.65 3.70
CA ALA A 50 -9.11 20.52 4.39
C ALA A 50 -8.47 21.86 4.78
N ALA A 51 -7.24 21.86 5.30
CA ALA A 51 -6.49 23.08 5.62
C ALA A 51 -6.27 23.95 4.38
N LEU A 52 -5.83 23.34 3.26
CA LEU A 52 -5.65 24.05 1.99
C LEU A 52 -6.96 24.67 1.48
N ARG A 53 -8.10 23.98 1.61
CA ARG A 53 -9.42 24.56 1.27
C ARG A 53 -9.80 25.76 2.14
N ALA A 54 -9.34 25.78 3.40
CA ALA A 54 -9.54 26.89 4.31
C ALA A 54 -8.53 28.04 4.11
N GLY A 55 -7.59 27.92 3.16
CA GLY A 55 -6.52 28.89 2.93
C GLY A 55 -5.34 28.76 3.88
N ASP A 56 -5.29 27.71 4.72
CA ASP A 56 -4.17 27.42 5.60
C ASP A 56 -3.11 26.59 4.86
N ALA A 57 -1.97 27.22 4.59
CA ALA A 57 -0.81 26.63 3.93
C ALA A 57 0.34 26.28 4.90
N GLN A 58 0.13 26.35 6.23
CA GLN A 58 1.20 26.16 7.23
C GLN A 58 1.90 24.79 7.09
N HIS A 59 1.17 23.76 6.68
CA HIS A 59 1.73 22.44 6.37
C HIS A 59 2.81 22.49 5.27
N LEU A 60 2.69 23.39 4.28
CA LEU A 60 3.66 23.54 3.20
C LEU A 60 4.96 24.18 3.69
N THR A 61 4.90 25.04 4.71
CA THR A 61 6.09 25.70 5.27
C THR A 61 7.06 24.71 5.92
N GLY A 62 6.54 23.64 6.51
CA GLY A 62 7.35 22.56 7.09
C GLY A 62 7.66 21.41 6.12
N ALA A 63 7.08 21.42 4.92
CA ALA A 63 7.27 20.35 3.94
C ALA A 63 8.69 20.39 3.35
N ARG A 64 9.26 19.21 3.08
CA ARG A 64 10.55 19.08 2.39
C ARG A 64 10.35 18.51 1.00
N VAL A 65 10.92 19.18 0.01
CA VAL A 65 11.09 18.62 -1.33
C VAL A 65 12.41 17.86 -1.35
N LEU A 66 12.34 16.55 -1.54
CA LEU A 66 13.52 15.72 -1.73
C LEU A 66 13.60 15.32 -3.20
N ALA A 67 14.68 15.71 -3.86
CA ALA A 67 15.03 15.19 -5.16
C ALA A 67 16.08 14.09 -4.96
N THR A 68 15.80 12.89 -5.45
CA THR A 68 16.81 11.83 -5.52
C THR A 68 17.21 11.63 -6.98
N GLY A 69 18.51 11.56 -7.23
CA GLY A 69 19.07 11.21 -8.51
C GLY A 69 19.68 9.81 -8.45
N PRO A 70 19.91 9.18 -9.61
CA PRO A 70 20.61 7.91 -9.63
C PRO A 70 22.04 8.09 -9.12
N THR A 71 22.48 7.20 -8.24
CA THR A 71 23.86 7.10 -7.73
C THR A 71 24.82 6.59 -8.79
N ALA A 72 24.32 5.85 -9.77
CA ALA A 72 25.08 5.46 -10.96
C ALA A 72 24.16 5.42 -12.18
N ARG A 73 24.68 5.84 -13.33
CA ARG A 73 23.98 5.77 -14.61
C ARG A 73 24.61 4.74 -15.52
N GLY A 74 23.79 4.10 -16.35
CA GLY A 74 24.28 3.18 -17.37
C GLY A 74 24.87 1.88 -16.82
N ARG A 75 24.45 1.38 -15.65
CA ARG A 75 24.86 0.03 -15.23
C ARG A 75 24.19 -1.03 -16.09
N PHE A 76 24.85 -2.16 -16.34
CA PHE A 76 24.22 -3.25 -17.06
C PHE A 76 23.22 -3.99 -16.13
N GLY A 77 22.00 -4.17 -16.62
CA GLY A 77 20.99 -5.04 -16.05
C GLY A 77 20.56 -6.11 -17.07
N MET A 78 19.68 -7.02 -16.67
CA MET A 78 19.21 -8.11 -17.53
C MET A 78 18.59 -7.64 -18.86
N CYS A 79 18.01 -6.44 -18.90
CA CYS A 79 17.31 -5.92 -20.08
C CYS A 79 17.97 -4.68 -20.71
N GLY A 80 19.17 -4.26 -20.27
CA GLY A 80 19.83 -3.08 -20.83
C GLY A 80 20.60 -2.22 -19.82
N ARG A 81 20.59 -0.90 -20.02
CA ARG A 81 21.26 0.08 -19.15
C ARG A 81 20.30 0.55 -18.06
N LEU A 82 20.78 0.61 -16.82
CA LEU A 82 20.04 0.98 -15.63
C LEU A 82 20.61 2.25 -14.99
N ASP A 83 19.69 3.07 -14.50
CA ASP A 83 19.95 4.11 -13.53
C ASP A 83 19.69 3.54 -12.12
N VAL A 84 20.72 3.56 -11.28
CA VAL A 84 20.70 2.94 -9.94
C VAL A 84 20.35 4.01 -8.91
N TYR A 85 19.36 3.73 -8.07
CA TYR A 85 18.96 4.61 -6.97
C TYR A 85 19.48 4.06 -5.64
N PRO A 86 19.63 4.89 -4.60
CA PRO A 86 19.92 4.39 -3.26
C PRO A 86 18.82 3.42 -2.82
N GLY A 87 19.20 2.28 -2.24
CA GLY A 87 18.24 1.41 -1.56
C GLY A 87 17.66 2.11 -0.33
N ILE A 88 16.39 1.84 -0.04
CA ILE A 88 15.72 2.28 1.20
C ILE A 88 16.28 1.57 2.43
#